data_AF-A0A7H8UZT4-F1
#
_entry.id   AF-A0A7H8UZT4-F1
#
_cell.length_a   1.000
_cell.length_b   1.000
_cell.length_c   1.000
_cell.angle_alpha   90.00
_cell.angle_beta   90.00
_cell.angle_gamma   90.00
#
_symmetry.space_group_name_H-M   'P 1'
#
loop_
_entity.id
_entity.type
_entity.pdbx_description
1 polymer ?
#
loop_
_entity_poly.entity_id
_entity_poly.type
_entity_poly.pdbx_seq_one_letter_code
_entity_poly.pdbx_strand_id
1 'polypeptide(L)'
;MTLKTISEKAKSFTFTYSFADYQTAQTAGHALMGYMLGTYHQPVIELTYKGNGQLVADYAEDKSLSKVLKRICDGFEKPETVDTIESRYKLKRVQQLKKLENFDSLLDKLVAYELELLDYADRLLSDDPISMDYMTADGTLELVGIESVELLKSLDKESEYSGLSVNKPDSENQT
;
A
#
# COMPACT_ATOMS: atom_id res chain seq x y z
N MET A 1 -33.29 -13.19 0.19
CA MET A 1 -32.83 -12.34 1.31
C MET A 1 -34.00 -11.47 1.75
N THR A 2 -34.21 -11.28 3.05
CA THR A 2 -35.30 -10.45 3.57
C THR A 2 -34.68 -9.25 4.30
N LEU A 3 -35.02 -8.04 3.87
CA LEU A 3 -34.52 -6.80 4.48
C LEU A 3 -35.16 -6.61 5.87
N LYS A 4 -34.40 -5.99 6.78
CA LYS A 4 -34.89 -5.68 8.12
C LYS A 4 -35.74 -4.41 8.11
N THR A 5 -36.71 -4.35 9.02
CA THR A 5 -37.52 -3.14 9.26
C THR A 5 -37.08 -2.54 10.59
N ILE A 6 -36.89 -1.21 10.62
CA ILE A 6 -36.58 -0.49 11.84
C ILE A 6 -37.86 -0.42 12.69
N SER A 7 -37.77 -0.83 13.95
CA SER A 7 -38.87 -0.79 14.92
C SER A 7 -39.30 0.64 15.24
N GLU A 8 -40.58 0.86 15.53
CA GLU A 8 -41.09 2.16 16.02
C GLU A 8 -40.45 2.61 17.34
N LYS A 9 -39.83 1.68 18.09
CA LYS A 9 -39.11 1.94 19.35
C LYS A 9 -37.59 2.11 19.14
N ALA A 10 -37.14 2.20 17.89
CA ALA A 10 -35.74 2.39 17.57
C ALA A 10 -35.18 3.65 18.22
N LYS A 11 -33.91 3.57 18.63
CA LYS A 11 -33.20 4.66 19.26
C LYS A 11 -32.20 5.24 18.28
N SER A 12 -31.94 6.53 18.41
CA SER A 12 -30.84 7.18 17.68
C SER A 12 -29.51 6.87 18.37
N PHE A 13 -28.50 6.58 17.55
CA PHE A 13 -27.12 6.34 17.95
C PHE A 13 -26.20 7.22 17.12
N THR A 14 -25.11 7.67 17.75
CA THR A 14 -24.01 8.36 17.07
C THR A 14 -22.79 7.46 17.10
N PHE A 15 -22.16 7.26 15.95
CA PHE A 15 -20.89 6.56 15.79
C PHE A 15 -19.86 7.51 15.19
N THR A 16 -18.68 7.58 15.79
CA THR A 16 -17.58 8.43 15.32
C THR A 16 -16.35 7.58 15.04
N TYR A 17 -15.68 7.84 13.92
CA TYR A 17 -14.43 7.20 13.53
C TYR A 17 -13.50 8.21 12.87
N SER A 18 -12.20 8.13 13.15
CA SER A 18 -11.21 9.05 12.60
C SER A 18 -10.30 8.32 11.63
N PHE A 19 -10.21 8.83 10.41
CA PHE A 19 -9.28 8.36 9.38
C PHE A 19 -8.10 9.32 9.22
N ALA A 20 -7.03 8.84 8.59
CA ALA A 20 -5.84 9.65 8.28
C ALA A 20 -6.14 10.80 7.30
N ASP A 21 -7.10 10.61 6.38
CA ASP A 21 -7.45 11.60 5.37
C ASP A 21 -8.95 11.61 5.05
N TYR A 22 -9.42 12.75 4.54
CA TYR A 22 -10.82 13.00 4.22
C TYR A 22 -11.37 12.09 3.11
N GLN A 23 -10.53 11.69 2.14
CA GLN A 23 -10.95 10.82 1.03
C GLN A 23 -11.22 9.39 1.53
N THR A 24 -10.36 8.89 2.43
CA THR A 24 -10.56 7.60 3.10
C THR A 24 -11.83 7.65 3.96
N ALA A 25 -12.07 8.74 4.69
CA ALA A 25 -13.29 8.93 5.46
C ALA A 25 -14.56 8.90 4.57
N GLN A 26 -14.55 9.60 3.44
CA GLN A 26 -15.65 9.57 2.48
C GLN A 26 -15.88 8.17 1.91
N THR A 27 -14.82 7.45 1.55
CA THR A 27 -14.91 6.09 0.99
C THR A 27 -15.54 5.13 2.00
N ALA A 28 -15.08 5.17 3.26
CA ALA A 28 -15.67 4.38 4.33
C ALA A 28 -17.13 4.77 4.60
N GLY A 29 -17.46 6.06 4.54
CA GLY A 29 -18.84 6.55 4.66
C GLY A 29 -19.78 5.97 3.60
N HIS A 30 -19.36 5.92 2.33
CA HIS A 30 -20.13 5.26 1.27
C HIS A 30 -20.35 3.78 1.57
N ALA A 31 -19.37 3.09 2.15
CA ALA A 31 -19.53 1.70 2.56
C ALA A 31 -20.54 1.54 3.72
N LEU A 32 -20.55 2.46 4.69
CA LEU A 32 -21.58 2.48 5.75
C LEU A 32 -22.99 2.66 5.16
N MET A 33 -23.16 3.61 4.22
CA MET A 33 -24.45 3.79 3.52
C MET A 33 -24.84 2.54 2.74
N GLY A 34 -23.90 1.92 2.03
CA GLY A 34 -24.13 0.68 1.29
C GLY A 34 -24.58 -0.47 2.21
N TYR A 35 -23.95 -0.62 3.37
CA TYR A 35 -24.36 -1.59 4.37
C TYR A 35 -25.79 -1.34 4.87
N MET A 36 -26.13 -0.08 5.17
CA MET A 36 -27.47 0.28 5.63
C MET A 36 -28.53 0.02 4.55
N LEU A 37 -28.29 0.45 3.31
CA LEU A 37 -29.18 0.21 2.17
C LEU A 37 -29.33 -1.28 1.84
N GLY A 38 -28.25 -2.06 2.00
CA GLY A 38 -28.27 -3.51 1.76
C GLY A 38 -28.93 -4.32 2.88
N THR A 39 -29.12 -3.73 4.07
CA THR A 39 -29.63 -4.44 5.25
C THR A 39 -31.07 -4.09 5.58
N TYR A 40 -31.50 -2.87 5.31
CA TYR A 40 -32.78 -2.31 5.78
C TYR A 40 -33.70 -1.90 4.63
N HIS A 41 -35.00 -2.06 4.84
CA HIS A 41 -36.00 -1.61 3.88
C HIS A 41 -36.05 -0.08 3.75
N GLN A 42 -35.91 0.60 4.89
CA GLN A 42 -35.85 2.06 4.99
C GLN A 42 -34.76 2.42 6.01
N PRO A 43 -33.50 2.54 5.59
CA PRO A 43 -32.42 2.92 6.50
C PRO A 43 -32.57 4.37 6.95
N VAL A 44 -32.29 4.62 8.22
CA VAL A 44 -32.15 5.97 8.77
C VAL A 44 -30.68 6.14 9.16
N ILE A 45 -29.93 6.84 8.33
CA ILE A 45 -28.53 7.17 8.56
C ILE A 45 -28.21 8.53 7.94
N GLU A 46 -27.48 9.35 8.69
CA GLU A 46 -26.90 10.61 8.25
C GLU A 46 -25.39 10.57 8.48
N LEU A 47 -24.62 10.99 7.47
CA LEU A 47 -23.17 11.04 7.55
C LEU A 47 -22.70 12.49 7.55
N THR A 48 -21.95 12.85 8.57
CA THR A 48 -21.26 14.13 8.67
C THR A 48 -19.76 13.90 8.66
N TYR A 49 -19.03 14.66 7.84
CA TYR A 49 -17.58 14.64 7.81
C TYR A 49 -17.02 15.92 8.46
N LYS A 50 -16.14 15.76 9.45
CA LYS A 50 -15.54 16.85 10.21
C LYS A 50 -14.01 16.84 10.08
N GLY A 51 -13.41 18.03 10.01
CA GLY A 51 -11.95 18.17 9.90
C GLY A 51 -11.34 17.40 8.73
N ASN A 52 -10.10 16.93 8.90
CA ASN A 52 -9.33 16.25 7.84
C ASN A 52 -9.56 14.73 7.74
N GLY A 53 -10.59 14.17 8.38
CA GLY A 53 -10.80 12.72 8.33
C GLY A 53 -11.77 12.14 9.35
N GLN A 54 -12.49 12.95 10.14
CA GLN A 54 -13.45 12.42 11.10
C GLN A 54 -14.80 12.15 10.41
N LEU A 55 -15.25 10.90 10.47
CA LEU A 55 -16.57 10.45 10.04
C LEU A 55 -17.49 10.34 11.26
N VAL A 56 -18.65 10.97 11.20
CA VAL A 56 -19.73 10.84 12.18
C VAL A 56 -20.96 10.27 11.46
N ALA A 57 -21.48 9.15 11.96
CA ALA A 57 -22.67 8.50 11.46
C ALA A 57 -23.75 8.52 12.55
N ASP A 58 -24.82 9.26 12.28
CA ASP A 58 -26.02 9.28 13.12
C ASP A 58 -27.06 8.34 12.50
N TYR A 59 -27.53 7.34 13.24
CA TYR A 59 -28.43 6.31 12.72
C TYR A 59 -29.48 5.87 13.74
N ALA A 60 -30.61 5.35 13.27
CA ALA A 60 -31.66 4.79 14.13
C ALA A 60 -31.70 3.26 14.05
N GLU A 61 -31.72 2.58 15.19
CA GLU A 61 -31.78 1.11 15.27
C GLU A 61 -32.33 0.62 16.62
N ASP A 62 -32.76 -0.64 16.71
CA ASP A 62 -33.11 -1.25 18.01
C ASP A 62 -31.88 -1.48 18.91
N LYS A 63 -30.73 -1.80 18.29
CA LYS A 63 -29.46 -2.11 18.94
C LYS A 63 -28.32 -1.39 18.24
N SER A 64 -27.33 -0.94 19.02
CA SER A 64 -26.17 -0.26 18.46
C SER A 64 -25.44 -1.13 17.44
N LEU A 65 -25.14 -0.53 16.29
CA LEU A 65 -24.35 -1.12 15.21
C LEU A 65 -22.85 -0.79 15.34
N SER A 66 -22.42 -0.15 16.43
CA SER A 66 -21.05 0.36 16.61
C SER A 66 -19.96 -0.66 16.27
N LYS A 67 -20.12 -1.93 16.68
CA LYS A 67 -19.17 -3.01 16.35
C LYS A 67 -19.11 -3.30 14.85
N VAL A 68 -20.25 -3.30 14.17
CA VAL A 68 -20.34 -3.58 12.73
C VAL A 68 -19.77 -2.41 11.94
N LEU A 69 -20.18 -1.18 12.28
CA LEU A 69 -19.69 0.03 11.62
C LEU A 69 -18.18 0.19 11.84
N LYS A 70 -17.68 -0.08 13.05
CA LYS A 70 -16.23 -0.11 13.31
C LYS A 70 -15.51 -1.10 12.42
N ARG A 71 -15.98 -2.35 12.32
CA ARG A 71 -15.36 -3.37 11.46
C ARG A 71 -15.33 -2.95 9.98
N ILE A 72 -16.36 -2.25 9.52
CA ILE A 72 -16.37 -1.70 8.15
C ILE A 72 -15.29 -0.62 8.03
N CYS A 73 -15.23 0.34 8.96
CA CYS A 73 -14.23 1.41 8.97
C CYS A 73 -12.78 0.88 9.06
N ASP A 74 -12.52 -0.07 9.95
CA ASP A 74 -11.21 -0.70 10.13
C ASP A 74 -10.71 -1.35 8.81
N GLY A 75 -11.63 -1.80 7.94
CA GLY A 75 -11.27 -2.33 6.61
C GLY A 75 -10.76 -1.28 5.61
N PHE A 76 -10.94 0.01 5.91
CA PHE A 76 -10.45 1.13 5.11
C PHE A 76 -9.25 1.84 5.74
N GLU A 77 -8.86 1.50 6.96
CA GLU A 77 -7.57 1.91 7.48
C GLU A 77 -6.48 1.28 6.60
N LYS A 78 -5.70 2.15 5.94
CA LYS A 78 -4.46 1.70 5.32
C LYS A 78 -3.60 1.18 6.48
N PRO A 79 -2.89 0.04 6.33
CA PRO A 79 -1.85 -0.29 7.30
C PRO A 79 -0.96 0.95 7.43
N GLU A 80 -0.60 1.33 8.65
CA GLU A 80 0.34 2.42 8.91
C GLU A 80 1.65 2.10 8.18
N THR A 81 1.73 2.44 6.91
CA THR A 81 2.97 2.50 6.18
C THR A 81 3.58 3.78 6.69
N VAL A 82 4.55 3.66 7.60
CA VAL A 82 5.56 4.70 7.80
C VAL A 82 5.91 5.20 6.40
N ASP A 83 5.79 6.51 6.15
CA ASP A 83 6.02 7.12 4.83
C ASP A 83 7.52 7.09 4.49
N THR A 84 8.05 5.88 4.34
CA THR A 84 9.42 5.60 3.95
C THR A 84 9.54 5.62 2.44
N ILE A 85 10.75 5.86 1.95
CA ILE A 85 11.07 5.72 0.53
C ILE A 85 10.67 4.33 0.03
N GLU A 86 10.90 3.28 0.83
CA GLU A 86 10.53 1.90 0.50
C GLU A 86 9.02 1.73 0.27
N SER A 87 8.19 2.30 1.14
CA SER A 87 6.73 2.23 1.01
C SER A 87 6.25 2.94 -0.26
N ARG A 88 6.80 4.12 -0.54
CA ARG A 88 6.51 4.89 -1.77
C ARG A 88 7.00 4.14 -3.03
N TYR A 89 8.19 3.56 -2.98
CA TYR A 89 8.78 2.78 -4.06
C TYR A 89 7.92 1.55 -4.37
N LYS A 90 7.58 0.75 -3.34
CA LYS A 90 6.75 -0.44 -3.48
C LYS A 90 5.41 -0.11 -4.14
N LEU A 91 4.71 0.92 -3.68
CA LEU A 91 3.42 1.31 -4.24
C LEU A 91 3.54 1.66 -5.74
N LYS A 92 4.50 2.51 -6.11
CA LYS A 92 4.69 2.95 -7.49
C LYS A 92 5.20 1.82 -8.39
N ARG A 93 6.13 0.99 -7.93
CA ARG A 93 6.68 -0.10 -8.74
C ARG A 93 5.65 -1.19 -9.01
N VAL A 94 4.81 -1.53 -8.03
CA VAL A 94 3.68 -2.45 -8.24
C VAL A 94 2.71 -1.91 -9.31
N GLN A 95 2.43 -0.60 -9.30
CA GLN A 95 1.60 0.01 -10.34
C GLN A 95 2.24 -0.01 -11.73
N GLN A 96 3.56 0.16 -11.83
CA GLN A 96 4.29 0.03 -13.09
C GLN A 96 4.25 -1.41 -13.61
N LEU A 97 4.60 -2.39 -12.77
CA LEU A 97 4.64 -3.80 -13.14
C LEU A 97 3.27 -4.32 -13.60
N LYS A 98 2.18 -3.90 -12.94
CA LYS A 98 0.81 -4.24 -13.39
C LYS A 98 0.47 -3.72 -14.80
N LYS A 99 1.15 -2.69 -15.28
CA LYS A 99 0.92 -2.10 -16.61
C LYS A 99 1.84 -2.68 -17.68
N LEU A 100 3.08 -2.99 -17.30
CA LEU A 100 4.17 -3.34 -18.23
C LEU A 100 4.34 -4.84 -18.38
N GLU A 101 4.04 -5.62 -17.34
CA GLU A 101 4.35 -7.04 -17.28
C GLU A 101 3.11 -7.92 -17.18
N ASN A 102 3.24 -9.14 -17.69
CA ASN A 102 2.27 -10.21 -17.47
C ASN A 102 2.77 -11.15 -16.35
N PHE A 103 1.93 -12.10 -15.97
CA PHE A 103 2.22 -13.00 -14.85
C PHE A 103 3.46 -13.89 -15.10
N ASP A 104 3.62 -14.40 -16.32
CA ASP A 104 4.75 -15.29 -16.67
C ASP A 104 6.08 -14.53 -16.62
N SER A 105 6.13 -13.32 -17.17
CA SER A 105 7.31 -12.44 -17.08
C SER A 105 7.68 -12.10 -15.63
N LEU A 106 6.68 -11.90 -14.77
CA LEU A 106 6.92 -11.68 -13.34
C LEU A 106 7.49 -12.93 -12.65
N LEU A 107 7.03 -14.12 -13.03
CA LEU A 107 7.59 -15.37 -12.52
C LEU A 107 9.05 -15.55 -12.95
N ASP A 108 9.36 -15.32 -14.23
CA ASP A 108 10.74 -15.42 -14.74
C ASP A 108 11.68 -14.46 -14.01
N LYS A 109 11.24 -13.20 -13.80
CA LYS A 109 12.00 -12.22 -13.02
C LYS A 109 12.14 -12.63 -11.55
N LEU A 110 11.09 -13.16 -10.94
CA LEU A 110 11.13 -13.62 -9.55
C LEU A 110 12.18 -14.72 -9.38
N VAL A 111 12.18 -15.72 -10.25
CA VAL A 111 13.14 -16.82 -10.21
C VAL A 111 14.57 -16.31 -10.42
N ALA A 112 14.76 -15.37 -11.34
CA ALA A 112 16.08 -14.77 -11.55
C ALA A 112 16.57 -13.98 -10.32
N TYR A 113 15.69 -13.22 -9.65
CA TYR A 113 16.04 -12.56 -8.38
C TYR A 113 16.34 -13.56 -7.26
N GLU A 114 15.62 -14.68 -7.19
CA GLU A 114 15.89 -15.73 -6.21
C GLU A 114 17.28 -16.35 -6.43
N LEU A 115 17.66 -16.61 -7.68
CA LEU A 115 19.00 -17.13 -8.01
C LEU A 115 20.11 -16.16 -7.60
N GLU A 116 19.93 -14.86 -7.86
CA GLU A 116 20.90 -13.83 -7.47
C GLU A 116 21.06 -13.76 -5.94
N LEU A 117 19.95 -13.82 -5.18
CA LEU A 117 19.99 -13.84 -3.71
C LEU A 117 20.66 -15.10 -3.16
N LEU A 118 20.47 -16.24 -3.83
CA LEU A 118 21.13 -17.50 -3.47
C LEU A 118 22.64 -17.44 -3.75
N ASP A 119 23.06 -16.87 -4.89
CA ASP A 119 24.49 -16.65 -5.20
C ASP A 119 25.13 -15.74 -4.13
N TYR A 120 24.44 -14.68 -3.72
CA TYR A 120 24.89 -13.82 -2.63
C TYR A 120 25.04 -14.58 -1.30
N ALA A 121 24.07 -15.42 -0.95
CA ALA A 121 24.13 -16.21 0.26
C ALA A 121 25.27 -17.23 0.22
N ASP A 122 25.47 -17.92 -0.91
CA ASP A 122 26.54 -18.90 -1.09
C ASP A 122 27.93 -18.25 -0.93
N ARG A 123 28.16 -17.11 -1.59
CA ARG A 123 29.42 -16.35 -1.44
C ARG A 123 29.71 -15.92 -0.01
N LEU A 124 28.67 -15.52 0.74
CA LEU A 124 28.81 -15.09 2.14
C LEU A 124 29.04 -16.25 3.12
N LEU A 125 28.50 -17.43 2.80
CA LEU A 125 28.58 -18.63 3.65
C LEU A 125 29.73 -19.58 3.25
N SER A 126 30.38 -19.34 2.11
CA SER A 126 31.53 -20.10 1.62
C SER A 126 32.70 -20.09 2.62
N ASP A 127 33.41 -21.22 2.71
CA ASP A 127 34.66 -21.34 3.48
C ASP A 127 35.75 -20.38 2.95
N ASP A 128 35.72 -20.08 1.65
CA ASP A 128 36.53 -19.08 0.97
C ASP A 128 35.60 -17.97 0.40
N PRO A 129 35.22 -16.97 1.21
CA PRO A 129 34.26 -15.96 0.78
C PRO A 129 34.87 -15.05 -0.29
N ILE A 130 34.19 -14.94 -1.42
CA ILE A 130 34.54 -14.00 -2.49
C ILE A 130 33.87 -12.67 -2.16
N SER A 131 34.66 -11.59 -2.05
CA SER A 131 34.12 -10.25 -1.86
C SER A 131 33.15 -9.90 -2.99
N MET A 132 31.99 -9.36 -2.64
CA MET A 132 31.15 -8.66 -3.61
C MET A 132 31.95 -7.47 -4.18
N ASP A 133 32.04 -7.40 -5.50
CA ASP A 133 32.70 -6.34 -6.23
C ASP A 133 31.67 -5.51 -7.03
N TYR A 134 32.14 -4.46 -7.69
CA TYR A 134 31.28 -3.60 -8.48
C TYR A 134 30.65 -4.32 -9.69
N MET A 135 31.30 -5.37 -10.22
CA MET A 135 30.76 -6.16 -11.33
C MET A 135 29.54 -6.95 -10.89
N THR A 136 29.57 -7.48 -9.67
CA THR A 136 28.41 -8.16 -9.06
C THR A 136 27.24 -7.19 -8.87
N ALA A 137 27.52 -5.96 -8.41
CA ALA A 137 26.50 -4.92 -8.31
C ALA A 137 25.90 -4.51 -9.67
N ASP A 138 26.71 -4.43 -10.72
CA ASP A 138 26.27 -4.09 -12.08
C ASP A 138 25.31 -5.17 -12.63
N GLY A 139 25.65 -6.45 -12.44
CA GLY A 139 24.80 -7.58 -12.82
C GLY A 139 23.43 -7.57 -12.13
N THR A 140 23.39 -7.25 -10.83
CA THR A 140 22.13 -7.04 -10.12
C THR A 140 21.33 -5.87 -10.69
N LEU A 141 21.97 -4.76 -11.06
CA LEU A 141 21.27 -3.60 -11.63
C LEU A 141 20.70 -3.89 -13.02
N GLU A 142 21.40 -4.67 -13.84
CA GLU A 142 20.89 -5.16 -15.12
C GLU A 142 19.63 -6.01 -14.92
N LEU A 143 19.65 -6.91 -13.94
CA LEU A 143 18.52 -7.78 -13.61
C LEU A 143 17.31 -6.99 -13.07
N VAL A 144 17.56 -6.02 -12.19
CA VAL A 144 16.53 -5.15 -11.59
C VAL A 144 15.91 -4.21 -12.62
N GLY A 145 16.68 -3.83 -13.65
CA GLY A 145 16.24 -3.03 -14.77
C GLY A 145 16.23 -1.52 -14.49
N ILE A 146 16.54 -0.75 -15.54
CA ILE A 146 16.73 0.71 -15.48
C ILE A 146 15.52 1.44 -14.89
N GLU A 147 14.30 1.03 -15.25
CA GLU A 147 13.06 1.66 -14.76
C GLU A 147 12.93 1.61 -13.23
N SER A 148 13.36 0.51 -12.61
CA SER A 148 13.35 0.32 -11.17
C SER A 148 14.33 1.29 -10.50
N VAL A 149 15.53 1.40 -11.07
CA VAL A 149 16.61 2.28 -10.56
C VAL A 149 16.22 3.75 -10.68
N GLU A 150 15.69 4.17 -11.83
CA GLU A 150 15.21 5.53 -12.07
C GLU A 150 14.06 5.91 -11.13
N LEU A 151 13.11 4.99 -10.92
CA LEU A 151 12.02 5.22 -9.98
C LEU A 151 12.55 5.44 -8.57
N LEU A 152 13.48 4.60 -8.10
CA LEU A 152 14.06 4.74 -6.77
C LEU A 152 14.81 6.08 -6.63
N LYS A 153 15.65 6.43 -7.62
CA LYS A 153 16.35 7.73 -7.68
C LYS A 153 15.39 8.92 -7.62
N SER A 154 14.24 8.83 -8.29
CA SER A 154 13.24 9.91 -8.27
C SER A 154 12.55 10.10 -6.91
N LEU A 155 12.51 9.04 -6.09
CA LEU A 155 11.88 9.03 -4.78
C LEU A 155 12.86 9.38 -3.65
N ASP A 156 14.13 9.02 -3.83
CA ASP A 156 15.21 9.19 -2.87
C ASP A 156 15.82 10.60 -2.89
N LYS A 157 15.06 11.56 -2.37
CA LYS A 157 15.48 12.96 -2.28
C LYS A 157 16.56 13.20 -1.22
N GLU A 158 16.63 12.32 -0.22
CA GLU A 158 17.54 12.45 0.93
C GLU A 158 18.82 11.62 0.74
N SER A 159 18.95 10.93 -0.40
CA SER A 159 20.11 10.07 -0.73
C SER A 159 20.35 8.96 0.29
N GLU A 160 19.27 8.34 0.79
CA GLU A 160 19.32 7.13 1.62
C GLU A 160 20.03 5.98 0.88
N TYR A 161 19.92 5.94 -0.45
CA TYR A 161 20.59 4.99 -1.35
C TYR A 161 21.75 5.64 -2.11
N SER A 162 22.68 6.24 -1.38
CA SER A 162 23.82 6.99 -1.96
C SER A 162 24.71 6.20 -2.93
N GLY A 163 24.82 4.88 -2.78
CA GLY A 163 25.55 4.03 -3.71
C GLY A 163 24.92 3.96 -5.11
N LEU A 164 23.62 4.25 -5.23
CA LEU A 164 22.89 4.28 -6.48
C LEU A 164 22.78 5.70 -7.05
N SER A 165 22.98 6.74 -6.24
CA SER A 165 22.86 8.15 -6.67
C SER A 165 24.07 8.67 -7.46
N VAL A 166 25.19 7.93 -7.47
CA VAL A 166 26.37 8.26 -8.27
C VAL A 166 26.11 7.92 -9.74
N ASN A 167 25.92 8.94 -10.57
CA ASN A 167 26.16 8.81 -12.01
C ASN A 167 27.66 8.47 -12.16
N LYS A 168 28.01 7.26 -12.65
CA LYS A 168 29.40 7.00 -13.10
C LYS A 168 29.71 8.09 -14.13
N PRO A 169 30.67 9.01 -13.88
CA PRO A 169 31.17 9.84 -14.97
C PRO A 169 31.83 8.93 -15.98
N ASP A 170 31.57 9.22 -17.26
CA ASP A 170 32.10 8.49 -18.40
C ASP A 170 33.59 8.16 -18.21
N SER A 171 33.92 6.91 -18.52
CA SER A 171 35.27 6.45 -18.76
C SER A 171 35.86 7.15 -19.98
N GLU A 172 36.23 8.43 -19.86
CA GLU A 172 37.09 9.12 -20.81
C GLU A 172 38.04 10.05 -20.05
N ASN A 173 39.23 9.53 -19.76
CA ASN A 173 40.53 10.18 -19.97
C ASN A 173 41.62 9.37 -19.27
N GLN A 174 42.05 8.29 -19.94
CA GLN A 174 43.44 7.85 -19.81
C GLN A 174 44.25 8.66 -20.82
N THR A 175 45.16 9.50 -20.32
CA THR A 175 46.31 10.03 -21.07
C THR A 175 47.56 9.64 -20.34
#